data_AF-A0A3N5UM83-F1
#
_entry.id   AF-A0A3N5UM83-F1
#
_cell.length_a   1.000
_cell.length_b   1.000
_cell.length_c   1.000
_cell.angle_alpha   90.00
_cell.angle_beta   90.00
_cell.angle_gamma   90.00
#
_symmetry.space_group_name_H-M   'P 1'
#
loop_
_entity.id
_entity.type
_entity.pdbx_description
1 polymer ?
#
loop_
_entity_poly.entity_id
_entity_poly.type
_entity_poly.pdbx_seq_one_letter_code
_entity_poly.pdbx_strand_id
1 'polypeptide(L)'
;DFDVIDNWDSELEKMNEDKEGRKFVYPDSFIKLVGYLRAYFHLPYRQTEGIIQAQAANTLPSIPDYSRICRRNNRLDLKIVDEDDDNVFCVLACHKCW
;
A
#
# COMPACT_ATOMS: atom_id res chain seq x y z
N ASP A 1 17.17 3.26 0.63
CA ASP A 1 16.85 4.66 0.96
C ASP A 1 15.48 4.72 1.59
N PHE A 2 15.29 5.56 2.61
CA PHE A 2 13.99 5.74 3.29
C PHE A 2 13.15 6.87 2.65
N ASP A 3 13.36 7.16 1.37
CA ASP A 3 12.68 8.22 0.60
C ASP A 3 11.15 8.23 0.71
N VAL A 4 10.55 7.08 1.04
CA VAL A 4 9.11 6.94 1.32
C VAL A 4 8.65 7.81 2.49
N ILE A 5 9.50 7.98 3.51
CA ILE A 5 9.18 8.76 4.71
C ILE A 5 9.41 10.25 4.44
N ASP A 6 10.50 10.60 3.77
CA ASP A 6 10.91 12.00 3.58
C ASP A 6 9.99 12.77 2.60
N ASN A 7 9.34 12.08 1.67
CA ASN A 7 8.45 12.70 0.68
C ASN A 7 6.94 12.46 0.98
N TRP A 8 6.60 12.11 2.22
CA TRP A 8 5.23 11.72 2.59
C TRP A 8 4.20 12.84 2.33
N ASP A 9 4.44 14.03 2.89
CA ASP A 9 3.48 15.14 2.85
C ASP A 9 3.35 15.73 1.45
N SER A 10 4.48 15.91 0.76
CA SER A 10 4.54 16.43 -0.60
C SER A 10 3.92 15.49 -1.63
N GLU A 11 4.10 14.17 -1.50
CA GLU A 11 3.39 13.20 -2.34
C GLU A 11 1.89 13.25 -2.05
N LEU A 12 1.50 13.31 -0.78
CA LEU A 12 0.10 13.34 -0.37
C LEU A 12 -0.62 14.62 -0.83
N GLU A 13 0.06 15.76 -0.82
CA GLU A 13 -0.44 17.04 -1.33
C GLU A 13 -0.70 16.95 -2.84
N LYS A 14 0.29 16.51 -3.63
CA LYS A 14 0.15 16.31 -5.08
C LYS A 14 -0.98 15.34 -5.43
N MET A 15 -1.12 14.25 -4.67
CA MET A 15 -2.19 13.27 -4.87
C MET A 15 -3.60 13.82 -4.59
N ASN A 16 -3.71 14.90 -3.83
CA ASN A 16 -4.96 15.49 -3.39
C ASN A 16 -5.25 16.87 -4.02
N GLU A 17 -4.34 17.41 -4.84
CA GLU A 17 -4.43 18.74 -5.45
C GLU A 17 -5.73 18.91 -6.24
N ASP A 18 -6.04 17.97 -7.13
CA ASP A 18 -7.23 18.01 -8.00
C ASP A 18 -8.39 17.14 -7.51
N LYS A 19 -8.41 16.78 -6.22
CA LYS A 19 -9.37 15.80 -5.69
C LYS A 19 -10.52 16.48 -4.95
N GLU A 20 -11.70 16.54 -5.57
CA GLU A 20 -12.90 17.14 -4.97
C GLU A 20 -13.61 16.25 -3.93
N GLY A 21 -13.32 14.94 -3.92
CA GLY A 21 -13.90 13.95 -3.00
C GLY A 21 -13.11 13.70 -1.72
N ARG A 22 -13.29 12.52 -1.10
CA ARG A 22 -12.51 12.13 0.09
C ARG A 22 -11.02 12.11 -0.22
N LYS A 23 -10.26 12.99 0.43
CA LYS A 23 -8.80 13.07 0.33
C LYS A 23 -8.13 11.77 0.75
N PHE A 24 -7.03 11.44 0.08
CA PHE A 24 -6.11 10.40 0.51
C PHE A 24 -5.45 10.82 1.82
N VAL A 25 -5.21 9.82 2.68
CA VAL A 25 -4.56 9.98 3.99
C VAL A 25 -3.14 9.40 3.98
N TYR A 26 -2.82 8.58 2.98
CA TYR A 26 -1.50 7.97 2.81
C TYR A 26 -1.02 8.15 1.38
N PRO A 27 0.28 8.40 1.17
CA PRO A 27 0.88 8.44 -0.16
C PRO A 27 0.78 7.08 -0.86
N ASP A 28 0.90 7.05 -2.18
CA ASP A 28 0.94 5.80 -2.93
C ASP A 28 2.20 5.01 -2.57
N SER A 29 3.34 5.66 -2.33
CA SER A 29 4.59 5.01 -1.88
C SER A 29 4.42 4.15 -0.62
N PHE A 30 3.69 4.65 0.39
CA PHE A 30 3.37 3.86 1.59
C PHE A 30 2.52 2.62 1.26
N ILE A 31 1.52 2.79 0.40
CA ILE A 31 0.66 1.68 -0.04
C ILE A 31 1.47 0.64 -0.82
N LYS A 32 2.44 1.07 -1.66
CA LYS A 32 3.37 0.17 -2.34
C LYS A 32 4.23 -0.62 -1.34
N LEU A 33 4.80 0.04 -0.34
CA LEU A 33 5.57 -0.61 0.73
C LEU A 33 4.74 -1.69 1.43
N VAL A 34 3.49 -1.39 1.78
CA VAL A 34 2.56 -2.36 2.35
C VAL A 34 2.30 -3.53 1.39
N GLY A 35 2.15 -3.26 0.09
CA GLY A 35 2.00 -4.29 -0.93
C GLY A 35 3.21 -5.21 -1.06
N TYR A 36 4.42 -4.65 -0.99
CA TYR A 36 5.66 -5.42 -0.98
C TYR A 36 5.81 -6.26 0.28
N LEU A 37 5.58 -5.70 1.47
CA LEU A 37 5.60 -6.45 2.73
C LEU A 37 4.61 -7.61 2.69
N ARG A 38 3.39 -7.37 2.21
CA ARG A 38 2.39 -8.42 2.03
C ARG A 38 2.89 -9.54 1.14
N ALA A 39 3.46 -9.21 -0.02
CA ALA A 39 3.90 -10.20 -0.98
C ALA A 39 5.13 -10.98 -0.49
N TYR A 40 6.11 -10.28 0.08
CA TYR A 40 7.33 -10.85 0.64
C TYR A 40 7.05 -11.83 1.78
N PHE A 41 6.11 -11.51 2.67
CA PHE A 41 5.71 -12.40 3.76
C PHE A 41 4.54 -13.34 3.39
N HIS A 42 4.09 -13.34 2.14
CA HIS A 42 2.93 -14.10 1.65
C HIS A 42 1.66 -13.96 2.50
N LEU A 43 1.39 -12.74 3.00
CA LEU A 43 0.31 -12.48 3.94
C LEU A 43 -1.04 -12.23 3.24
N PRO A 44 -2.17 -12.70 3.80
CA PRO A 44 -3.49 -12.22 3.43
C PRO A 44 -3.69 -10.77 3.90
N TYR A 45 -4.47 -10.00 3.15
CA TYR A 45 -4.69 -8.56 3.39
C TYR A 45 -5.15 -8.23 4.82
N ARG A 46 -5.96 -9.10 5.45
CA ARG A 46 -6.43 -8.92 6.83
C ARG A 46 -5.31 -9.06 7.87
N GLN A 47 -4.34 -9.96 7.65
CA GLN A 47 -3.18 -10.07 8.52
C GLN A 47 -2.23 -8.89 8.31
N THR A 48 -2.07 -8.42 7.07
CA THR A 48 -1.30 -7.21 6.76
C THR A 48 -1.86 -5.99 7.47
N GLU A 49 -3.19 -5.81 7.47
CA GLU A 49 -3.88 -4.76 8.22
C GLU A 49 -3.58 -4.85 9.73
N GLY A 50 -3.68 -6.04 10.32
CA GLY A 50 -3.38 -6.25 11.74
C GLY A 50 -1.93 -5.91 12.12
N ILE A 51 -0.96 -6.23 11.25
CA ILE A 51 0.45 -5.89 11.46
C ILE A 51 0.66 -4.37 11.38
N ILE A 52 0.09 -3.70 10.37
CA ILE A 52 0.16 -2.24 10.23
C ILE A 52 -0.49 -1.56 11.43
N GLN A 53 -1.64 -2.06 11.87
CA GLN A 53 -2.32 -1.57 13.06
C GLN A 53 -1.44 -1.73 14.30
N ALA A 54 -0.85 -2.90 14.52
CA ALA A 54 -0.01 -3.14 15.69
C ALA A 54 1.24 -2.25 15.69
N GLN A 55 1.88 -2.07 14.53
CA GLN A 55 3.13 -1.34 14.41
C GLN A 55 2.94 0.18 14.40
N ALA A 56 1.80 0.65 13.88
CA ALA A 56 1.64 2.04 13.49
C ALA A 56 0.38 2.72 14.08
N ALA A 57 -0.32 2.06 15.03
CA ALA A 57 -1.49 2.62 15.71
C ALA A 57 -1.27 4.01 16.34
N ASN A 58 -0.05 4.30 16.81
CA ASN A 58 0.28 5.57 17.45
C ASN A 58 0.97 6.58 16.53
N THR A 59 1.31 6.17 15.30
CA THR A 59 2.13 6.96 14.36
C THR A 59 1.34 7.37 13.14
N LEU A 60 0.35 6.57 12.73
CA LEU A 60 -0.48 6.88 11.57
C LEU A 60 -1.67 7.78 11.95
N PRO A 61 -2.03 8.74 11.09
CA PRO A 61 -3.19 9.61 11.30
C PRO A 61 -4.53 8.85 11.27
N SER A 62 -4.55 7.67 10.66
CA SER A 62 -5.70 6.75 10.65
C SER A 62 -5.18 5.33 10.38
N ILE A 63 -5.99 4.30 10.56
CA ILE A 63 -5.64 2.94 10.14
C ILE A 63 -6.28 2.67 8.75
N PRO A 64 -5.48 2.31 7.73
CA PRO A 64 -6.03 1.97 6.43
C PRO A 64 -6.71 0.60 6.50
N ASP A 65 -8.00 0.57 6.23
CA ASP A 65 -8.76 -0.67 6.04
C ASP A 65 -8.16 -1.50 4.89
N TYR A 66 -8.09 -2.83 5.07
CA TYR A 66 -7.62 -3.78 4.07
C TYR A 66 -8.28 -3.55 2.70
N SER A 67 -9.56 -3.18 2.67
CA SER A 67 -10.29 -2.96 1.42
C SER A 67 -9.77 -1.74 0.64
N ARG A 68 -9.24 -0.72 1.34
CA ARG A 68 -8.61 0.46 0.72
C ARG A 68 -7.22 0.13 0.20
N ILE A 69 -6.46 -0.65 0.97
CA ILE A 69 -5.13 -1.13 0.58
C ILE A 69 -5.24 -1.98 -0.68
N CYS A 70 -6.14 -2.98 -0.68
CA CYS A 70 -6.34 -3.88 -1.83
C CYS A 70 -6.72 -3.11 -3.11
N ARG A 71 -7.68 -2.18 -3.05
CA ARG A 71 -8.07 -1.38 -4.23
C ARG A 71 -6.92 -0.52 -4.76
N ARG A 72 -6.13 0.10 -3.88
CA ARG A 72 -5.00 0.94 -4.30
C ARG A 72 -3.82 0.11 -4.82
N ASN A 73 -3.51 -1.04 -4.20
CA ASN A 73 -2.50 -1.97 -4.72
C ASN A 73 -2.84 -2.45 -6.13
N ASN A 74 -4.11 -2.81 -6.38
CA ASN A 74 -4.58 -3.20 -7.71
C ASN A 74 -4.43 -2.05 -8.72
N ARG A 75 -4.68 -0.80 -8.30
CA ARG A 75 -4.52 0.39 -9.16
C ARG A 75 -3.05 0.69 -9.47
N LEU A 76 -2.14 0.41 -8.53
CA LEU A 76 -0.72 0.73 -8.64
C LEU A 76 0.08 -0.32 -9.40
N ASP A 77 -0.55 -1.42 -9.84
CA ASP A 77 0.04 -2.50 -10.64
C ASP A 77 1.44 -2.91 -10.13
N LEU A 78 1.49 -3.34 -8.87
CA LEU A 78 2.73 -3.74 -8.22
C LEU A 78 3.33 -4.98 -8.89
N LYS A 79 4.48 -4.80 -9.55
CA LYS A 79 5.28 -5.87 -10.13
C LYS A 79 6.46 -6.12 -9.21
N ILE A 80 6.52 -7.32 -8.63
CA ILE A 80 7.69 -7.80 -7.93
C ILE A 80 8.45 -8.65 -8.93
N VAL A 81 9.66 -8.20 -9.24
CA VAL A 81 10.60 -8.93 -10.09
C VAL A 81 11.59 -9.55 -9.14
N ASP A 82 11.51 -10.86 -8.96
CA ASP A 82 12.55 -11.61 -8.25
C ASP A 82 13.68 -11.87 -9.26
N GLU A 83 14.93 -11.59 -8.88
CA GLU A 83 16.09 -11.69 -9.80
C GLU A 83 16.51 -13.15 -10.10
N ASP A 84 15.92 -14.14 -9.40
CA ASP A 84 16.38 -15.54 -9.43
C ASP A 84 15.40 -16.56 -10.04
N ASP A 85 14.22 -16.17 -10.50
CA ASP A 85 13.32 -17.08 -11.24
C ASP A 85 12.32 -16.25 -12.05
N ASP A 86 11.92 -16.72 -13.24
CA ASP A 86 10.92 -16.09 -14.12
C ASP A 86 9.49 -16.04 -13.51
N ASN A 87 9.37 -16.10 -12.19
CA ASN A 87 8.15 -15.93 -11.42
C ASN A 87 7.94 -14.44 -11.11
N VAL A 88 7.30 -13.75 -12.05
CA VAL A 88 6.63 -12.49 -11.72
C VAL A 88 5.50 -12.80 -10.74
N PHE A 89 5.71 -12.55 -9.45
CA PHE A 89 4.61 -12.44 -8.51
C PHE A 89 3.86 -11.14 -8.83
N CYS A 90 2.97 -11.22 -9.82
CA CYS A 90 1.86 -10.29 -9.89
C CYS A 90 1.17 -10.39 -8.53
N VAL A 91 1.21 -9.30 -7.75
CA VAL A 91 0.53 -9.21 -6.46
C VAL A 91 -0.92 -9.55 -6.74
N LEU A 92 -1.31 -10.81 -6.48
CA LEU A 92 -2.55 -11.41 -6.97
C LEU A 92 -3.67 -10.40 -6.78
N ALA A 93 -4.16 -9.89 -7.92
CA ALA A 93 -5.18 -8.88 -7.93
C ALA A 93 -6.27 -9.35 -6.97
N CYS A 94 -6.62 -8.49 -6.04
CA CYS A 94 -7.65 -8.78 -5.06
C CYS A 94 -9.01 -8.82 -5.82
N HIS A 95 -9.29 -9.96 -6.48
CA HIS A 95 -10.41 -10.20 -7.40
C HIS A 95 -11.78 -10.20 -6.71
N LYS A 96 -11.85 -9.89 -5.41
CA LYS A 96 -13.03 -10.08 -4.55
C LYS A 96 -13.54 -8.78 -3.89
N CYS A 97 -13.03 -7.62 -4.27
CA CYS A 97 -13.50 -6.34 -3.74
C CYS A 97 -14.27 -5.52 -4.79
N TRP A 98 -15.33 -6.10 -5.33
CA TRP A 98 -16.43 -5.38 -5.99
C TRP A 98 -17.65 -5.43 -5.08
#